data_AF-A0A7V5YTS0-F1
#
_entry.id   AF-A0A7V5YTS0-F1
#
_cell.length_a   1.000
_cell.length_b   1.000
_cell.length_c   1.000
_cell.angle_alpha   90.00
_cell.angle_beta   90.00
_cell.angle_gamma   90.00
#
_symmetry.space_group_name_H-M   'P 1'
#
loop_
_entity.id
_entity.type
_entity.pdbx_description
1 polymer ?
#
loop_
_entity_poly.entity_id
_entity_poly.type
_entity_poly.pdbx_seq_one_letter_code
_entity_poly.pdbx_strand_id
1 'polypeptide(L)'
;MPARAGVLLHVENFGTAHHIVLRGLHVHDANGSLVRQDRGGCGIGWRNEERRMRSRFDGLWIENCHLWRCERNGITGSSAYWRRTVWYPSLTIRISGNLLEQIPRDGIVPIGCDGAVIEYTRMRDCTRLLPEGEAGAGIWSWSCDNTGIQFNEVSDHKAPWDAQD
;
A
#
# COMPACT_ATOMS: atom_id res chain seq x y z
N MET A 1 -11.80 10.74 10.17
CA MET A 1 -12.66 9.53 10.21
C MET A 1 -11.77 8.30 10.08
N PRO A 2 -12.04 7.23 10.83
CA PRO A 2 -11.26 6.00 10.73
C PRO A 2 -11.42 5.35 9.34
N ALA A 3 -10.35 4.74 8.86
CA ALA A 3 -10.27 3.81 7.72
C ALA A 3 -10.72 4.33 6.35
N ARG A 4 -10.54 5.62 6.06
CA ARG A 4 -10.84 6.12 4.70
C ARG A 4 -9.82 5.59 3.70
N ALA A 5 -10.33 5.07 2.59
CA ALA A 5 -9.57 4.72 1.41
C ALA A 5 -10.20 5.40 0.19
N GLY A 6 -9.38 5.90 -0.74
CA GLY A 6 -9.91 6.34 -2.04
C GLY A 6 -10.44 5.14 -2.83
N VAL A 7 -9.64 4.07 -2.91
CA VAL A 7 -10.05 2.75 -3.42
C VAL A 7 -9.62 1.68 -2.44
N LEU A 8 -10.52 0.74 -2.12
CA LEU A 8 -10.21 -0.45 -1.32
C LEU A 8 -10.69 -1.70 -2.04
N LEU A 9 -9.74 -2.57 -2.41
CA LEU A 9 -10.04 -3.92 -2.88
C LEU A 9 -10.03 -4.88 -1.69
N HIS A 10 -11.16 -5.49 -1.37
CA HIS A 10 -11.26 -6.42 -0.23
C HIS A 10 -11.76 -7.78 -0.71
N VAL A 11 -10.96 -8.82 -0.46
CA VAL A 11 -11.32 -10.22 -0.75
C VAL A 11 -11.39 -11.02 0.55
N GLU A 12 -12.53 -11.65 0.76
CA GLU A 12 -12.82 -12.41 1.97
C GLU A 12 -13.63 -13.67 1.60
N ASN A 13 -13.16 -14.84 2.04
CA ASN A 13 -13.73 -16.14 1.66
C ASN A 13 -13.92 -16.33 0.15
N PHE A 14 -13.01 -15.75 -0.64
CA PHE A 14 -13.11 -15.66 -2.09
C PHE A 14 -12.24 -16.70 -2.82
N GLY A 15 -11.21 -17.22 -2.15
CA GLY A 15 -10.14 -17.95 -2.84
C GLY A 15 -9.19 -16.98 -3.55
N THR A 16 -8.77 -17.30 -4.76
CA THR A 16 -7.82 -16.43 -5.49
C THR A 16 -8.58 -15.46 -6.40
N ALA A 17 -8.41 -14.16 -6.16
CA ALA A 17 -8.87 -13.11 -7.04
C ALA A 17 -7.82 -12.86 -8.12
N HIS A 18 -8.18 -13.17 -9.37
CA HIS A 18 -7.28 -13.11 -10.51
C HIS A 18 -7.44 -11.82 -11.30
N HIS A 19 -6.31 -11.26 -11.73
CA HIS A 19 -6.22 -10.24 -12.78
C HIS A 19 -7.10 -9.00 -12.54
N ILE A 20 -6.83 -8.29 -11.44
CA ILE A 20 -7.49 -7.01 -11.14
C ILE A 20 -6.53 -5.88 -11.53
N VAL A 21 -7.03 -4.91 -12.30
CA VAL A 21 -6.24 -3.78 -12.78
C VAL A 21 -6.89 -2.46 -12.36
N LEU A 22 -6.17 -1.65 -11.61
CA LEU A 22 -6.47 -0.25 -11.34
C LEU A 22 -5.51 0.60 -12.18
N ARG A 23 -6.04 1.32 -13.18
CA ARG A 23 -5.19 2.06 -14.12
C ARG A 23 -5.72 3.46 -14.39
N GLY A 24 -4.81 4.44 -14.42
CA GLY A 24 -5.15 5.81 -14.82
C GLY A 24 -6.07 6.55 -13.84
N LEU A 25 -6.09 6.12 -12.57
CA LEU A 25 -6.95 6.74 -11.55
C LEU A 25 -6.30 8.02 -11.02
N HIS A 26 -7.09 9.07 -10.83
CA HIS A 26 -6.69 10.23 -10.04
C HIS A 26 -7.44 10.17 -8.70
N VAL A 27 -6.72 9.83 -7.64
CA VAL A 27 -7.25 9.65 -6.29
C VAL A 27 -6.74 10.79 -5.42
N HIS A 28 -7.63 11.60 -4.87
CA HIS A 28 -7.22 12.74 -4.06
C HIS A 28 -8.15 13.03 -2.89
N ASP A 29 -7.61 13.72 -1.88
CA ASP A 29 -8.33 14.15 -0.67
C ASP A 29 -8.97 12.99 0.12
N ALA A 30 -8.37 11.80 0.01
CA ALA A 30 -8.75 10.63 0.79
C ALA A 30 -8.12 10.70 2.19
N ASN A 31 -8.70 11.54 3.06
CA ASN A 31 -8.10 11.89 4.36
C ASN A 31 -8.63 11.01 5.50
N GLY A 32 -8.00 9.84 5.70
CA GLY A 32 -8.22 8.97 6.86
C GLY A 32 -7.41 9.39 8.08
N SER A 33 -7.50 8.62 9.18
CA SER A 33 -6.73 8.95 10.39
C SER A 33 -5.22 8.83 10.15
N LEU A 34 -4.44 9.76 10.70
CA LEU A 34 -2.98 9.72 10.74
C LEU A 34 -2.44 8.79 11.84
N VAL A 35 -3.28 8.46 12.82
CA VAL A 35 -2.91 7.61 13.95
C VAL A 35 -3.24 6.15 13.62
N ARG A 36 -2.28 5.24 13.83
CA ARG A 36 -2.43 3.82 13.52
C ARG A 36 -3.61 3.19 14.28
N GLN A 37 -3.71 3.52 15.56
CA GLN A 37 -4.70 2.97 16.49
C GLN A 37 -6.14 3.34 16.08
N ASP A 38 -6.30 4.45 15.35
CA ASP A 38 -7.58 4.94 14.83
C ASP A 38 -7.92 4.42 13.43
N ARG A 39 -7.36 3.25 13.07
CA ARG A 39 -7.54 2.61 11.76
C ARG A 39 -7.14 3.57 10.64
N GLY A 40 -5.83 3.77 10.42
CA GLY A 40 -5.33 4.75 9.44
C GLY A 40 -5.91 4.62 8.02
N GLY A 41 -5.74 5.67 7.20
CA GLY A 41 -6.27 5.69 5.82
C GLY A 41 -5.25 5.37 4.73
N CYS A 42 -5.71 5.32 3.47
CA CYS A 42 -4.84 5.21 2.29
C CYS A 42 -5.45 5.85 1.04
N GLY A 43 -4.63 6.12 0.02
CA GLY A 43 -5.14 6.43 -1.32
C GLY A 43 -5.74 5.18 -1.98
N ILE A 44 -4.90 4.17 -2.22
CA ILE A 44 -5.32 2.87 -2.75
C ILE A 44 -4.88 1.76 -1.78
N GLY A 45 -5.83 0.91 -1.40
CA GLY A 45 -5.57 -0.22 -0.52
C GLY A 45 -6.05 -1.54 -1.12
N TRP A 46 -5.40 -2.63 -0.75
CA TRP A 46 -5.98 -3.97 -0.85
C TRP A 46 -5.93 -4.71 0.46
N ARG A 47 -6.88 -5.62 0.65
CA ARG A 47 -7.01 -6.44 1.85
C ARG A 47 -7.46 -7.86 1.51
N ASN A 48 -6.79 -8.83 2.10
CA ASN A 48 -7.20 -10.23 2.04
C ASN A 48 -7.35 -10.82 3.45
N GLU A 49 -8.49 -11.46 3.70
CA GLU A 49 -8.88 -11.99 5.02
C GLU A 49 -9.52 -13.39 4.93
N GLU A 50 -9.58 -14.09 6.08
CA GLU A 50 -10.22 -15.39 6.23
C GLU A 50 -11.31 -15.34 7.30
N ARG A 51 -12.48 -15.91 7.00
CA ARG A 51 -13.38 -16.46 8.03
C ARG A 51 -13.61 -17.96 7.88
N ARG A 52 -13.50 -18.49 6.66
CA ARG A 52 -13.73 -19.91 6.29
C ARG A 52 -12.81 -20.40 5.17
N MET A 53 -12.49 -19.54 4.21
CA MET A 53 -11.65 -19.86 3.06
C MET A 53 -10.58 -18.79 2.90
N ARG A 54 -9.32 -19.22 2.72
CA ARG A 54 -8.22 -18.29 2.48
C ARG A 54 -8.44 -17.52 1.20
N SER A 55 -8.17 -16.21 1.24
CA SER A 55 -8.28 -15.33 0.08
C SER A 55 -6.96 -14.69 -0.29
N ARG A 56 -6.67 -14.50 -1.56
CA ARG A 56 -5.46 -13.77 -2.00
C ARG A 56 -5.70 -13.10 -3.35
N PHE A 57 -4.79 -12.20 -3.71
CA PHE A 57 -4.71 -11.68 -5.07
C PHE A 57 -3.67 -12.46 -5.86
N ASP A 58 -3.91 -12.66 -7.15
CA ASP A 58 -2.92 -13.13 -8.12
C ASP A 58 -3.05 -12.31 -9.40
N GLY A 59 -2.11 -11.39 -9.61
CA GLY A 59 -2.17 -10.41 -10.70
C GLY A 59 -2.99 -9.17 -10.33
N LEU A 60 -2.66 -8.49 -9.23
CA LEU A 60 -3.18 -7.15 -8.93
C LEU A 60 -2.20 -6.10 -9.48
N TRP A 61 -2.66 -5.31 -10.45
CA TRP A 61 -1.86 -4.26 -11.09
C TRP A 61 -2.41 -2.88 -10.77
N ILE A 62 -1.56 -1.99 -10.25
CA ILE A 62 -1.88 -0.60 -9.95
C ILE A 62 -0.93 0.27 -10.78
N GLU A 63 -1.46 0.81 -11.88
CA GLU A 63 -0.63 1.36 -12.95
C GLU A 63 -1.03 2.78 -13.36
N ASN A 64 -0.05 3.67 -13.49
CA ASN A 64 -0.25 5.02 -14.01
C ASN A 64 -1.34 5.81 -13.24
N CYS A 65 -1.46 5.58 -11.94
CA CYS A 65 -2.37 6.32 -11.06
C CYS A 65 -1.66 7.53 -10.45
N HIS A 66 -2.43 8.59 -10.19
CA HIS A 66 -1.98 9.78 -9.48
C HIS A 66 -2.71 9.86 -8.14
N LEU A 67 -1.95 9.82 -7.04
CA LEU A 67 -2.44 9.97 -5.69
C LEU A 67 -1.97 11.31 -5.14
N TRP A 68 -2.90 12.16 -4.70
CA TRP A 68 -2.60 13.51 -4.21
C TRP A 68 -3.36 13.84 -2.93
N ARG A 69 -2.65 14.24 -1.87
CA ARG A 69 -3.27 14.53 -0.55
C ARG A 69 -4.12 13.38 -0.05
N CYS A 70 -3.53 12.19 0.03
CA CYS A 70 -4.16 11.02 0.64
C CYS A 70 -3.50 10.74 1.98
N GLU A 71 -4.31 10.56 3.02
CA GLU A 71 -3.85 10.26 4.37
C GLU A 71 -4.39 8.89 4.79
N ARG A 72 -3.59 8.00 5.35
CA ARG A 72 -2.22 8.17 5.84
C ARG A 72 -1.16 7.66 4.86
N ASN A 73 -1.46 6.60 4.11
CA ASN A 73 -0.54 5.95 3.16
C ASN A 73 -0.94 6.23 1.70
N GLY A 74 -0.02 6.06 0.76
CA GLY A 74 -0.30 6.09 -0.67
C GLY A 74 -0.98 4.80 -1.12
N ILE A 75 -0.18 3.79 -1.44
CA ILE A 75 -0.60 2.48 -1.92
C ILE A 75 -0.19 1.41 -0.90
N THR A 76 -1.15 0.69 -0.31
CA THR A 76 -0.83 -0.25 0.79
C THR A 76 -1.59 -1.57 0.70
N GLY A 77 -0.88 -2.66 1.00
CA GLY A 77 -1.48 -3.96 1.22
C GLY A 77 -1.84 -4.23 2.68
N SER A 78 -2.67 -5.22 2.89
CA SER A 78 -2.99 -5.80 4.20
C SER A 78 -3.36 -7.26 4.03
N SER A 79 -2.59 -8.17 4.62
CA SER A 79 -2.81 -9.61 4.50
C SER A 79 -3.02 -10.26 5.86
N ALA A 80 -4.08 -11.04 6.05
CA ALA A 80 -4.25 -11.87 7.25
C ALA A 80 -3.14 -12.94 7.40
N TYR A 81 -2.36 -13.17 6.33
CA TYR A 81 -1.38 -14.26 6.22
C TYR A 81 0.06 -13.76 6.14
N TRP A 82 0.34 -12.52 6.57
CA TRP A 82 1.70 -11.96 6.54
C TRP A 82 2.65 -12.71 7.49
N ARG A 83 2.13 -13.30 8.59
CA ARG A 83 2.94 -14.08 9.53
C ARG A 83 3.42 -15.37 8.87
N ARG A 84 4.71 -15.67 8.99
CA ARG A 84 5.34 -16.83 8.35
C ARG A 84 4.76 -18.18 8.80
N THR A 85 4.18 -18.26 10.00
CA THR A 85 3.49 -19.47 10.49
C THR A 85 2.17 -19.78 9.78
N VAL A 86 1.57 -18.82 9.09
CA VAL A 86 0.30 -18.97 8.35
C VAL A 86 0.41 -18.47 6.92
N TRP A 87 1.64 -18.43 6.39
CA TRP A 87 1.99 -17.82 5.10
C TRP A 87 1.07 -18.26 3.95
N TYR A 88 0.46 -17.28 3.30
CA TYR A 88 -0.38 -17.46 2.12
C TYR A 88 -0.37 -16.14 1.31
N PRO A 89 0.71 -15.89 0.56
CA PRO A 89 0.94 -14.57 -0.02
C PRO A 89 0.01 -14.29 -1.19
N SER A 90 -0.21 -13.01 -1.45
CA SER A 90 -0.67 -12.56 -2.76
C SER A 90 0.46 -12.61 -3.77
N LEU A 91 0.14 -12.97 -5.01
CA LEU A 91 1.10 -13.23 -6.07
C LEU A 91 1.03 -12.18 -7.17
N THR A 92 2.14 -11.98 -7.89
CA THR A 92 2.16 -11.21 -9.15
C THR A 92 1.63 -9.78 -8.97
N ILE A 93 1.97 -9.14 -7.85
CA ILE A 93 1.56 -7.76 -7.56
C ILE A 93 2.46 -6.80 -8.34
N ARG A 94 1.87 -5.89 -9.11
CA ARG A 94 2.60 -4.90 -9.92
C ARG A 94 2.12 -3.50 -9.56
N ILE A 95 3.03 -2.64 -9.17
CA ILE A 95 2.74 -1.24 -8.84
C ILE A 95 3.69 -0.38 -9.67
N SER A 96 3.20 0.22 -10.75
CA SER A 96 4.08 0.84 -11.75
C SER A 96 3.60 2.17 -12.31
N GLY A 97 4.53 3.09 -12.56
CA GLY A 97 4.23 4.36 -13.25
C GLY A 97 3.34 5.32 -12.43
N ASN A 98 3.22 5.11 -11.12
CA ASN A 98 2.35 5.93 -10.28
C ASN A 98 3.04 7.23 -9.85
N LEU A 99 2.26 8.28 -9.65
CA LEU A 99 2.69 9.54 -9.05
C LEU A 99 2.03 9.69 -7.67
N LEU A 100 2.83 9.85 -6.63
CA LEU A 100 2.38 10.00 -5.25
C LEU A 100 2.87 11.35 -4.71
N GLU A 101 1.93 12.23 -4.35
CA GLU A 101 2.23 13.57 -3.87
C GLU A 101 1.51 13.86 -2.55
N GLN A 102 2.21 14.54 -1.64
CA GLN A 102 1.64 14.95 -0.34
C GLN A 102 1.18 13.78 0.53
N ILE A 103 1.79 12.60 0.38
CA ILE A 103 1.55 11.44 1.24
C ILE A 103 2.36 11.60 2.55
N PRO A 104 1.73 11.62 3.74
CA PRO A 104 2.45 11.92 4.98
C PRO A 104 3.29 10.76 5.52
N ARG A 105 2.88 9.51 5.25
CA ARG A 105 3.52 8.31 5.81
C ARG A 105 4.12 7.44 4.72
N ASP A 106 3.64 6.20 4.56
CA ASP A 106 4.24 5.29 3.60
C ASP A 106 3.73 5.61 2.20
N GLY A 107 4.64 5.72 1.23
CA GLY A 107 4.26 5.85 -0.17
C GLY A 107 3.67 4.55 -0.69
N ILE A 108 4.47 3.49 -0.71
CA ILE A 108 4.06 2.15 -1.18
C ILE A 108 4.53 1.07 -0.21
N VAL A 109 3.59 0.23 0.26
CA VAL A 109 3.89 -0.95 1.08
C VAL A 109 3.06 -2.17 0.68
N PRO A 110 3.57 -3.08 -0.18
CA PRO A 110 3.03 -4.42 -0.27
C PRO A 110 3.26 -5.17 1.04
N ILE A 111 2.22 -5.86 1.50
CA ILE A 111 2.25 -6.66 2.73
C ILE A 111 1.84 -8.08 2.40
N GLY A 112 2.66 -9.07 2.76
CA GLY A 112 2.33 -10.48 2.57
C GLY A 112 2.25 -10.89 1.11
N CYS A 113 3.27 -10.53 0.32
CA CYS A 113 3.31 -10.80 -1.13
C CYS A 113 4.52 -11.67 -1.50
N ASP A 114 4.42 -12.39 -2.61
CA ASP A 114 5.54 -13.09 -3.24
C ASP A 114 5.63 -12.65 -4.71
N GLY A 115 6.80 -12.17 -5.11
CA GLY A 115 7.03 -11.66 -6.47
C GLY A 115 6.42 -10.28 -6.75
N ALA A 116 6.25 -9.44 -5.73
CA ALA A 116 5.79 -8.06 -5.93
C ALA A 116 6.84 -7.24 -6.70
N VAL A 117 6.40 -6.42 -7.65
CA VAL A 117 7.27 -5.50 -8.40
C VAL A 117 6.76 -4.07 -8.26
N ILE A 118 7.62 -3.18 -7.77
CA ILE A 118 7.36 -1.74 -7.65
C ILE A 118 8.39 -1.02 -8.51
N GLU A 119 7.93 -0.37 -9.58
CA GLU A 119 8.84 0.25 -10.54
C GLU A 119 8.31 1.51 -11.22
N TYR A 120 9.20 2.43 -11.59
CA TYR A 120 8.86 3.68 -12.27
C TYR A 120 7.85 4.56 -11.51
N THR A 121 7.77 4.41 -10.19
CA THR A 121 6.94 5.27 -9.34
C THR A 121 7.73 6.50 -8.92
N ARG A 122 7.06 7.66 -8.91
CA ARG A 122 7.59 8.88 -8.33
C ARG A 122 6.80 9.30 -7.09
N MET A 123 7.50 9.50 -5.98
CA MET A 123 6.95 10.05 -4.74
C MET A 123 7.66 11.37 -4.41
N ARG A 124 6.90 12.44 -4.18
CA ARG A 124 7.45 13.77 -3.91
C ARG A 124 6.53 14.66 -3.07
N ASP A 125 7.05 15.79 -2.63
CA ASP A 125 6.31 16.85 -1.95
C ASP A 125 5.47 16.35 -0.76
N CYS A 126 6.03 15.44 0.05
CA CYS A 126 5.28 14.79 1.13
C CYS A 126 5.02 15.77 2.28
N THR A 127 3.92 15.59 3.01
CA THR A 127 3.58 16.51 4.10
C THR A 127 4.24 16.08 5.42
N ARG A 128 4.52 17.04 6.32
CA ARG A 128 4.99 16.76 7.69
C ARG A 128 3.81 16.70 8.65
N LEU A 129 2.79 15.90 8.30
CA LEU A 129 1.58 15.75 9.12
C LEU A 129 1.65 14.56 10.08
N LEU A 130 2.62 13.66 9.90
CA LEU A 130 2.79 12.47 10.72
C LEU A 130 2.99 12.87 12.20
N PRO A 131 2.14 12.42 13.14
CA PRO A 131 2.31 12.71 14.56
C PRO A 131 3.61 12.11 15.12
N GLU A 132 4.09 12.67 16.23
CA GLU A 132 5.19 12.06 17.00
C GLU A 132 4.83 10.62 17.42
N GLY A 133 5.80 9.72 17.36
CA GLY A 133 5.56 8.29 17.63
C GLY A 133 5.19 7.47 16.40
N GLU A 134 4.81 8.13 15.30
CA GLU A 134 4.49 7.45 14.05
C GLU A 134 5.70 7.46 13.11
N ALA A 135 5.92 6.35 12.42
CA ALA A 135 7.00 6.18 11.46
C ALA A 135 6.47 5.94 10.05
N GLY A 136 7.29 6.18 9.02
CA GLY A 136 6.95 5.92 7.63
C GLY A 136 8.18 5.90 6.73
N ALA A 137 8.11 5.16 5.62
CA ALA A 137 9.15 5.12 4.60
C ALA A 137 8.56 5.28 3.19
N GLY A 138 9.36 5.75 2.23
CA GLY A 138 8.88 6.02 0.87
C GLY A 138 8.29 4.78 0.18
N ILE A 139 9.14 3.81 -0.18
CA ILE A 139 8.74 2.59 -0.87
C ILE A 139 9.49 1.42 -0.23
N TRP A 140 8.76 0.45 0.30
CA TRP A 140 9.35 -0.69 1.01
C TRP A 140 8.35 -1.85 1.08
N SER A 141 8.79 -3.05 1.48
CA SER A 141 7.92 -4.23 1.57
C SER A 141 7.91 -4.83 2.98
N TRP A 142 6.73 -5.28 3.44
CA TRP A 142 6.59 -5.95 4.74
C TRP A 142 6.20 -7.42 4.59
N SER A 143 7.03 -8.31 5.13
CA SER A 143 6.85 -9.77 5.05
C SER A 143 6.51 -10.20 3.63
N CYS A 144 7.43 -9.96 2.71
CA CYS A 144 7.32 -10.35 1.32
C CYS A 144 8.54 -11.20 0.92
N ASP A 145 8.34 -12.07 -0.07
CA ASP A 145 9.43 -12.79 -0.75
C ASP A 145 9.58 -12.27 -2.18
N ASN A 146 10.81 -12.33 -2.73
CA ASN A 146 11.12 -12.01 -4.13
C ASN A 146 10.62 -10.65 -4.62
N THR A 147 10.63 -9.62 -3.75
CA THR A 147 10.14 -8.29 -4.12
C THR A 147 11.19 -7.49 -4.89
N GLY A 148 10.83 -7.04 -6.09
CA GLY A 148 11.64 -6.14 -6.91
C GLY A 148 11.23 -4.68 -6.70
N ILE A 149 12.14 -3.85 -6.19
CA ILE A 149 11.96 -2.40 -6.08
C ILE A 149 13.03 -1.74 -6.95
N GLN A 150 12.65 -1.17 -8.09
CA GLN A 150 13.60 -0.71 -9.10
C GLN A 150 13.10 0.55 -9.84
N PHE A 151 14.02 1.40 -10.30
CA PHE A 151 13.70 2.57 -11.14
C PHE A 151 12.67 3.54 -10.54
N ASN A 152 12.56 3.62 -9.21
CA ASN A 152 11.67 4.56 -8.52
C ASN A 152 12.43 5.82 -8.09
N GLU A 153 11.70 6.93 -7.94
CA GLU A 153 12.22 8.19 -7.38
C GLU A 153 11.41 8.54 -6.12
N VAL A 154 12.09 8.70 -4.98
CA VAL A 154 11.52 9.24 -3.75
C VAL A 154 12.28 10.49 -3.38
N SER A 155 11.57 11.60 -3.22
CA SER A 155 12.15 12.90 -2.88
C SER A 155 11.24 13.63 -1.89
N ASP A 156 11.83 14.53 -1.08
CA ASP A 156 11.10 15.35 -0.09
C ASP A 156 10.09 14.55 0.77
N HIS A 157 10.48 13.34 1.18
CA HIS A 157 9.72 12.55 2.16
C HIS A 157 9.98 13.09 3.57
N LYS A 158 8.92 13.37 4.32
CA LYS A 158 8.99 14.12 5.59
C LYS A 158 8.67 13.27 6.83
N ALA A 159 8.55 11.95 6.71
CA ALA A 159 8.37 11.09 7.87
C ALA A 159 9.59 11.19 8.80
N PRO A 160 9.39 11.40 10.11
CA PRO A 160 10.50 11.67 11.03
C PRO A 160 11.35 10.42 11.32
N TRP A 161 10.73 9.24 11.31
CA TRP A 161 11.36 7.95 11.62
C TRP A 161 10.98 6.92 10.54
N ASP A 162 11.88 5.97 10.27
CA ASP A 162 11.56 4.84 9.39
C ASP A 162 10.74 3.77 10.14
N ALA A 163 9.94 3.02 9.39
CA ALA A 163 8.94 2.07 9.93
C ALA A 163 9.40 0.60 9.85
N GLN A 164 10.70 0.35 9.71
CA GLN A 164 11.24 -0.98 9.48
C GLN A 164 11.62 -1.65 10.82
N ASP A 165 10.63 -2.31 11.43
CA ASP A 165 10.78 -3.09 12.68
C ASP A 165 10.82 -4.61 12.46
#